data_AF-A0A8T3U727-F1
#
_entry.id   AF-A0A8T3U727-F1
#
_cell.length_a   1.000
_cell.length_b   1.000
_cell.length_c   1.000
_cell.angle_alpha   90.00
_cell.angle_beta   90.00
_cell.angle_gamma   90.00
#
_symmetry.space_group_name_H-M   'P 1'
#
loop_
_entity.id
_entity.type
_entity.pdbx_description
1 polymer ?
#
loop_
_entity_poly.entity_id
_entity_poly.type
_entity_poly.pdbx_seq_one_letter_code
_entity_poly.pdbx_strand_id
1 'polypeptide(L)' 'MENEDIVEFCKKIISDKNCNIYREGKNWCCELNDIIIKINVFSYIITSAHIKNK' A
#
# COMPACT_ATOMS: atom_id res chain seq x y z
N MET A 1 3.69 19.81 -11.43
CA MET A 1 3.73 18.59 -10.62
C MET A 1 4.62 17.63 -11.36
N GLU A 2 5.89 17.61 -10.98
CA GLU A 2 6.83 16.61 -11.50
C GLU A 2 6.36 15.23 -11.06
N ASN A 3 6.60 14.24 -11.90
CA ASN A 3 6.18 12.85 -11.76
C ASN A 3 6.59 12.30 -10.38
N GLU A 4 5.73 12.44 -9.38
CA GLU A 4 5.91 11.70 -8.13
C GLU A 4 5.96 10.23 -8.52
N ASP A 5 7.11 9.60 -8.29
CA ASP A 5 7.28 8.18 -8.52
C ASP A 5 6.28 7.46 -7.62
N ILE A 6 5.19 7.00 -8.22
CA ILE A 6 4.07 6.35 -7.54
C ILE A 6 4.54 5.13 -6.75
N VAL A 7 5.61 4.47 -7.21
CA VAL A 7 6.19 3.31 -6.54
C VAL A 7 6.95 3.78 -5.30
N GLU A 8 7.70 4.87 -5.41
CA GLU A 8 8.39 5.48 -4.27
C GLU A 8 7.41 5.99 -3.21
N PHE A 9 6.28 6.57 -3.63
CA PHE A 9 5.18 6.90 -2.72
C PHE A 9 4.67 5.67 -1.97
N CYS A 10 4.37 4.58 -2.70
CA CYS A 10 3.91 3.34 -2.08
C CYS A 10 4.93 2.77 -1.09
N LYS A 11 6.22 2.76 -1.43
CA LYS A 11 7.30 2.28 -0.55
C LYS A 11 7.39 3.08 0.74
N LYS A 12 7.23 4.41 0.69
CA LYS A 12 7.22 5.27 1.89
C LYS A 12 6.09 4.88 2.83
N ILE A 13 4.89 4.64 2.30
CA ILE A 13 3.75 4.19 3.10
C ILE A 13 4.03 2.81 3.72
N ILE A 14 4.46 1.83 2.92
CA ILE A 14 4.71 0.45 3.40
C ILE A 14 5.84 0.40 4.45
N SER A 15 6.82 1.30 4.34
CA SER A 15 7.98 1.36 5.24
C SER A 15 7.74 2.23 6.47
N ASP A 16 6.61 2.93 6.56
CA ASP A 16 6.30 3.74 7.73
C ASP A 16 6.05 2.83 8.95
N LYS A 17 6.66 3.17 10.09
CA LYS A 17 6.53 2.41 11.34
C LYS A 17 5.09 2.33 11.86
N ASN A 18 4.23 3.27 11.47
CA ASN A 18 2.83 3.31 11.86
C ASN A 18 1.93 2.62 10.81
N CYS A 19 2.50 2.13 9.70
CA CYS A 19 1.75 1.37 8.71
C CYS A 19 1.27 0.06 9.34
N ASN A 20 -0.05 -0.10 9.43
CA ASN A 20 -0.65 -1.34 9.84
C ASN A 20 -0.59 -2.34 8.69
N ILE A 21 0.14 -3.44 8.87
CA ILE A 21 0.30 -4.48 7.85
C ILE A 21 -0.43 -5.73 8.32
N TYR A 22 -1.45 -6.12 7.58
CA TYR A 22 -2.26 -7.31 7.87
C TYR A 22 -2.55 -8.09 6.58
N ARG A 23 -2.87 -9.38 6.73
CA ARG A 23 -3.22 -10.21 5.59
C ARG A 23 -4.74 -10.24 5.40
N GLU A 24 -5.19 -9.98 4.18
CA GLU A 24 -6.57 -10.12 3.75
C GLU A 24 -6.61 -11.07 2.54
N GLY A 25 -6.91 -12.34 2.78
CA GLY A 25 -6.97 -13.38 1.76
C GLY A 25 -5.64 -13.54 0.99
N LYS A 26 -5.65 -13.15 -0.29
CA LYS A 26 -4.50 -13.24 -1.20
C LYS A 26 -3.59 -12.00 -1.21
N ASN A 27 -3.88 -11.01 -0.36
CA ASN A 27 -3.11 -9.76 -0.30
C ASN A 27 -2.60 -9.45 1.11
N TRP A 28 -1.43 -8.85 1.17
CA TRP A 28 -1.02 -7.97 2.27
C TRP A 28 -1.71 -6.62 2.06
N CYS A 29 -2.41 -6.15 3.08
CA CYS A 29 -2.95 -4.80 3.16
C CYS A 29 -2.02 -3.98 4.04
N CYS A 30 -1.42 -2.96 3.45
CA CYS A 30 -0.59 -1.96 4.11
C CYS A 30 -1.42 -0.69 4.24
N GLU A 31 -1.79 -0.34 5.46
CA GLU A 31 -2.68 0.77 5.76
C GLU A 31 -1.96 1.85 6.58
N LEU A 32 -1.98 3.08 6.09
CA LEU A 32 -1.50 4.25 6.83
C LEU A 32 -2.48 5.41 6.62
N ASN A 33 -3.06 5.89 7.71
CA ASN A 33 -4.17 6.85 7.68
C ASN A 33 -5.31 6.31 6.79
N ASP A 34 -5.78 7.10 5.83
CA ASP A 34 -6.81 6.67 4.89
C ASP A 34 -6.24 5.96 3.67
N ILE A 35 -4.95 5.66 3.56
CA ILE A 35 -4.38 5.00 2.37
C ILE A 35 -4.30 3.49 2.59
N ILE A 36 -4.81 2.70 1.65
CA ILE A 36 -4.62 1.25 1.57
C ILE A 36 -3.82 0.90 0.32
N ILE A 37 -2.72 0.17 0.53
CA ILE A 37 -1.97 -0.51 -0.54
C ILE A 37 -2.20 -2.01 -0.40
N LYS A 38 -2.63 -2.68 -1.48
CA LYS A 38 -2.77 -4.14 -1.53
C LYS A 38 -1.65 -4.77 -2.34
N ILE A 39 -0.89 -5.66 -1.72
CA ILE A 39 0.24 -6.37 -2.33
C ILE A 39 -0.09 -7.86 -2.36
N ASN A 40 0.04 -8.50 -3.51
CA ASN A 40 -0.19 -9.94 -3.58
C ASN A 40 0.81 -10.71 -2.68
N VAL A 41 0.31 -11.66 -1.88
CA VAL A 41 1.14 -12.41 -0.90
C VAL A 41 2.21 -13.27 -1.56
N PHE A 42 1.99 -13.77 -2.77
CA PHE A 42 2.92 -14.68 -3.45
C PHE A 42 3.85 -13.96 -4.42
N SER A 43 3.31 -13.05 -5.22
CA SER A 43 4.09 -12.37 -6.26
C SER A 43 4.73 -11.06 -5.81
N TYR A 44 4.37 -10.55 -4.62
CA TYR A 44 4.81 -9.25 -4.09
C TYR A 44 4.51 -8.06 -5.02
N ILE A 45 3.57 -8.23 -5.95
CA ILE A 45 3.09 -7.17 -6.85
C ILE A 45 2.13 -6.27 -6.09
N ILE A 46 2.34 -4.94 -6.17
CA ILE A 46 1.34 -3.95 -5.76
C ILE A 46 0.16 -4.05 -6.74
N THR A 47 -0.98 -4.54 -6.24
CA THR A 47 -2.19 -4.78 -7.03
C THR A 47 -3.17 -3.62 -6.99
N SER A 48 -3.19 -2.85 -5.91
CA SER A 48 -3.94 -1.60 -5.83
C SER A 48 -3.38 -0.65 -4.77
N ALA A 49 -3.62 0.64 -4.96
CA ALA A 49 -3.42 1.69 -3.98
C ALA A 49 -4.63 2.64 -4.05
N HIS A 50 -5.29 2.89 -2.93
CA HIS A 50 -6.51 3.72 -2.88
C HIS A 50 -6.71 4.33 -1.50
N ILE A 51 -7.60 5.33 -1.42
CA ILE A 51 -8.02 5.95 -0.17
C ILE A 51 -9.25 5.19 0.37
N LYS A 52 -9.30 4.89 1.66
CA LYS A 52 -10.45 4.37 2.40
C LYS A 52 -11.60 5.34 2.22
N ASN A 53 -12.63 4.87 1.52
CA ASN A 53 -13.87 5.58 1.28
C ASN A 53 -13.69 6.97 0.65
N LYS A 54 -13.79 6.99 -0.68
CA LYS A 54 -14.63 7.97 -1.35
C LYS A 54 -15.85 7.25 -1.90
#